data_AF-A0A935PRB5-F1
#
_entry.id   AF-A0A935PRB5-F1
#
_cell.length_a   1.000
_cell.length_b   1.000
_cell.length_c   1.000
_cell.angle_alpha   90.00
_cell.angle_beta   90.00
_cell.angle_gamma   90.00
#
_symmetry.space_group_name_H-M   'P 1'
#
loop_
_entity.id
_entity.type
_entity.pdbx_description
1 polymer ?
#
loop_
_entity_poly.entity_id
_entity_poly.type
_entity_poly.pdbx_seq_one_letter_code
_entity_poly.pdbx_strand_id
1 'polypeptide(L)'
;MSANAVLHGLAAARRLGRWPDAVTAAAVGEATATALRESGVGSVIAPSGRADSEALLALPQLQAVEGAPIIIFRGVGGREHLKAALESRGARVNYVECYRRMRPATDPRAGPIRDRRRRNPRGPRHERRIGGEFRGDPGPRRLAGCPRPRGAPRGDRPQPRPRALRAIDRRGSRAPRRRRCAPQPSKGGMSSSPLPESAPPSLPPPRAGRFAASMDRPARWGLAIALVVAVAAVALAWDARQSFSSLSQSSGGRLADLGAEVAQSKGALAQAQAALKDSQARLAELESRLADAQESRVAVEDMYRELSRSADDRMLAEVEQLLILASQQLQLAGNVKGALIALEAADQRLARADKLQAANLRRALNQDMERLKALPLVDTVGLAVKLDGLVQAADTLPLVVSETLPPARVARPREDRRGSRWLRALRDFWEEMKGLVRIREIETHEAALVSPAQAYFLRQNLKLRLLAARVALLARDAASYRDDVKAAQAWIGKYFDAKARSTVVAQATLKQLADSPVSIVVPDINASLSAVRAARSAREKR
;
A
#
# COMPACT_ATOMS: atom_id res chain seq x y z
N MET A 1 19.57 -41.02 4.95
CA MET A 1 19.02 -39.81 4.29
C MET A 1 19.71 -38.48 4.62
N SER A 2 20.28 -38.28 5.81
CA SER A 2 20.94 -37.01 6.20
C SER A 2 22.03 -37.26 7.23
N ALA A 3 22.93 -36.30 7.47
CA ALA A 3 23.94 -36.40 8.53
C ALA A 3 23.32 -36.63 9.93
N ASN A 4 22.19 -35.98 10.25
CA ASN A 4 21.43 -36.27 11.48
C ASN A 4 20.89 -37.71 11.52
N ALA A 5 20.51 -38.29 10.37
CA ALA A 5 20.10 -39.69 10.31
C ALA A 5 21.27 -40.66 10.54
N VAL A 6 22.49 -40.28 10.13
CA VAL A 6 23.72 -41.02 10.44
C VAL A 6 23.97 -40.97 11.94
N LEU A 7 24.04 -39.76 12.53
CA LEU A 7 24.33 -39.56 13.95
C LEU A 7 23.34 -40.28 14.87
N HIS A 8 22.02 -40.14 14.65
CA HIS A 8 21.02 -40.76 15.52
C HIS A 8 20.74 -42.23 15.15
N GLY A 9 20.78 -42.59 13.87
CA GLY A 9 20.53 -43.95 13.39
C GLY A 9 21.64 -44.93 13.77
N LEU A 10 22.91 -44.56 13.57
CA LEU A 10 24.04 -45.42 13.96
C LEU A 10 24.27 -45.45 15.47
N ALA A 11 23.89 -44.41 16.22
CA ALA A 11 23.88 -44.46 17.68
C ALA A 11 22.90 -45.51 18.24
N ALA A 12 21.79 -45.78 17.52
CA ALA A 12 20.89 -46.89 17.82
C ALA A 12 21.46 -48.24 17.33
N ALA A 13 21.91 -48.32 16.07
CA ALA A 13 22.44 -49.56 15.49
C ALA A 13 23.68 -50.10 16.23
N ARG A 14 24.59 -49.23 16.68
CA ARG A 14 25.79 -49.60 17.46
C ARG A 14 25.48 -50.23 18.83
N ARG A 15 24.26 -50.07 19.35
CA ARG A 15 23.81 -50.76 20.58
C ARG A 15 23.40 -52.22 20.32
N LEU A 16 23.26 -52.61 19.05
CA LEU A 16 22.88 -53.96 18.62
C LEU A 16 24.07 -54.75 18.01
N GLY A 17 25.19 -54.07 17.71
CA GLY A 17 26.41 -54.71 17.20
C GLY A 17 27.33 -53.77 16.42
N ARG A 18 28.34 -54.32 15.76
CA ARG A 18 29.06 -53.62 14.68
C ARG A 18 28.18 -53.58 13.42
N TRP A 19 28.43 -52.62 12.54
CA TRP A 19 27.80 -52.63 11.21
C TRP A 19 28.31 -53.84 10.41
N PRO A 20 27.47 -54.61 9.70
CA PRO A 20 27.95 -55.77 8.94
C PRO A 20 28.73 -55.32 7.71
N ASP A 21 29.95 -55.83 7.52
CA ASP A 21 30.82 -55.45 6.40
C ASP A 21 30.22 -55.80 5.02
N ALA A 22 29.33 -56.79 4.97
CA ALA A 22 28.57 -57.20 3.77
C ALA A 22 27.42 -56.25 3.39
N VAL A 23 27.11 -55.21 4.20
CA VAL A 23 25.98 -54.30 3.96
C VAL A 23 26.47 -52.94 3.49
N THR A 24 26.38 -52.69 2.17
CA THR A 24 26.64 -51.38 1.56
C THR A 24 25.65 -50.33 2.05
N ALA A 25 26.16 -49.20 2.56
CA ALA A 25 25.36 -48.05 2.96
C ALA A 25 25.25 -47.01 1.83
N ALA A 26 24.07 -46.40 1.68
CA ALA A 26 23.79 -45.40 0.64
C ALA A 26 23.59 -44.00 1.22
N ALA A 27 24.28 -43.01 0.67
CA ALA A 27 24.22 -41.60 1.08
C ALA A 27 23.66 -40.71 -0.03
N VAL A 28 22.74 -39.81 0.34
CA VAL A 28 22.09 -38.85 -0.59
C VAL A 28 23.08 -37.81 -1.13
N GLY A 29 24.23 -37.61 -0.48
CA GLY A 29 25.28 -36.71 -0.93
C GLY A 29 26.46 -36.68 0.04
N GLU A 30 27.58 -36.08 -0.39
CA GLU A 30 28.90 -36.34 0.20
C GLU A 30 29.02 -36.04 1.69
N ALA A 31 28.39 -34.96 2.21
CA ALA A 31 28.40 -34.67 3.65
C ALA A 31 27.71 -35.75 4.52
N THR A 32 26.85 -36.58 3.93
CA THR A 32 26.29 -37.78 4.59
C THR A 32 27.19 -39.00 4.39
N ALA A 33 27.91 -39.08 3.28
CA ALA A 33 28.86 -40.15 3.00
C ALA A 33 30.10 -40.06 3.91
N THR A 34 30.68 -38.87 4.07
CA THR A 34 31.79 -38.63 5.01
C THR A 34 31.40 -39.03 6.44
N ALA A 35 30.23 -38.61 6.92
CA ALA A 35 29.74 -38.97 8.26
C ALA A 35 29.55 -40.49 8.45
N LEU A 36 29.22 -41.25 7.39
CA LEU A 36 29.17 -42.72 7.42
C LEU A 36 30.57 -43.34 7.52
N ARG A 37 31.54 -42.84 6.73
CA ARG A 37 32.94 -43.30 6.74
C ARG A 37 33.62 -42.99 8.08
N GLU A 38 33.43 -41.78 8.61
CA GLU A 38 33.83 -41.38 9.98
C GLU A 38 33.16 -42.24 11.06
N SER A 39 31.96 -42.76 10.79
CA SER A 39 31.27 -43.73 11.65
C SER A 39 31.76 -45.17 11.48
N GLY A 40 32.82 -45.42 10.70
CA GLY A 40 33.42 -46.75 10.52
C GLY A 40 32.66 -47.66 9.57
N VAL A 41 31.80 -47.12 8.70
CA VAL A 41 31.14 -47.90 7.64
C VAL A 41 32.05 -47.93 6.41
N GLY A 42 32.58 -49.10 6.05
CA GLY A 42 33.56 -49.25 4.97
C GLY A 42 32.97 -49.11 3.56
N SER A 43 31.83 -49.77 3.29
CA SER A 43 31.16 -49.75 1.99
C SER A 43 30.10 -48.65 1.93
N VAL A 44 30.43 -47.50 1.33
CA VAL A 44 29.54 -46.32 1.25
C VAL A 44 29.44 -45.80 -0.19
N ILE A 45 28.25 -45.88 -0.80
CA ILE A 45 27.94 -45.30 -2.11
C ILE A 45 27.26 -43.93 -1.99
N ALA A 46 27.61 -42.99 -2.87
CA ALA A 46 27.05 -41.65 -2.93
C ALA A 46 27.14 -41.07 -4.36
N PRO A 47 26.21 -40.20 -4.78
CA PRO A 47 26.28 -39.53 -6.08
C PRO A 47 27.33 -38.40 -6.07
N SER A 48 28.28 -38.43 -7.01
CA SER A 48 29.38 -37.46 -7.15
C SER A 48 28.96 -36.05 -7.65
N GLY A 49 27.67 -35.73 -7.61
CA GLY A 49 27.07 -34.56 -8.26
C GLY A 49 26.02 -33.88 -7.39
N ARG A 50 24.74 -33.94 -7.79
CA ARG A 50 23.65 -33.38 -6.99
C ARG A 50 23.38 -34.24 -5.76
N ALA A 51 23.12 -33.57 -4.63
CA ALA A 51 22.82 -34.20 -3.35
C ALA A 51 21.31 -34.34 -3.11
N ASP A 52 20.61 -34.99 -4.04
CA ASP A 52 19.16 -35.19 -4.02
C ASP A 52 18.77 -36.68 -4.15
N SER A 53 17.49 -36.98 -3.96
CA SER A 53 17.00 -38.38 -3.96
C SER A 53 16.90 -38.99 -5.35
N GLU A 54 16.89 -38.17 -6.41
CA GLU A 54 16.84 -38.61 -7.80
C GLU A 54 18.23 -39.04 -8.27
N ALA A 55 19.26 -38.25 -7.97
CA ALA A 55 20.66 -38.61 -8.20
C ALA A 55 21.08 -39.88 -7.44
N LEU A 56 20.50 -40.13 -6.26
CA LEU A 56 20.70 -41.40 -5.54
C LEU A 56 20.02 -42.58 -6.27
N LEU A 57 18.76 -42.40 -6.72
CA LEU A 57 18.02 -43.41 -7.50
C LEU A 57 18.61 -43.68 -8.90
N ALA A 58 19.47 -42.78 -9.41
CA ALA A 58 20.15 -42.93 -10.69
C ALA A 58 21.38 -43.86 -10.62
N LEU A 59 21.95 -44.11 -9.43
CA LEU A 59 23.14 -44.97 -9.28
C LEU A 59 22.88 -46.39 -9.81
N PRO A 60 23.76 -46.98 -10.64
CA PRO A 60 23.57 -48.34 -11.18
C PRO A 60 23.29 -49.41 -10.12
N GLN A 61 23.95 -49.30 -8.97
CA GLN A 61 23.81 -50.19 -7.81
C GLN A 61 22.42 -50.13 -7.14
N LEU A 62 21.61 -49.12 -7.47
CA LEU A 62 20.24 -48.94 -6.97
C LEU A 62 19.17 -49.08 -8.07
N GLN A 63 19.56 -49.42 -9.30
CA GLN A 63 18.63 -49.80 -10.37
C GLN A 63 18.20 -51.26 -10.23
N ALA A 64 19.17 -52.17 -10.02
CA ALA A 64 18.94 -53.61 -9.85
C ALA A 64 18.79 -53.96 -8.35
N VAL A 65 17.58 -53.79 -7.81
CA VAL A 65 17.27 -53.95 -6.36
C VAL A 65 16.10 -54.91 -6.09
N GLU A 66 15.73 -55.74 -7.06
CA GLU A 66 14.59 -56.66 -6.97
C GLU A 66 14.77 -57.66 -5.82
N GLY A 67 13.72 -57.83 -4.99
CA GLY A 67 13.71 -58.68 -3.79
C GLY A 67 14.54 -58.17 -2.60
N ALA A 68 15.42 -57.19 -2.80
CA ALA A 68 16.41 -56.76 -1.82
C ALA A 68 15.78 -56.07 -0.58
N PRO A 69 16.22 -56.38 0.65
CA PRO A 69 15.76 -55.70 1.86
C PRO A 69 16.52 -54.38 2.06
N ILE A 70 15.82 -53.24 1.98
CA ILE A 70 16.41 -51.90 2.12
C ILE A 70 15.85 -51.20 3.37
N ILE A 71 16.75 -50.64 4.19
CA ILE A 71 16.38 -49.87 5.39
C ILE A 71 16.76 -48.40 5.21
N ILE A 72 15.76 -47.52 5.21
CA ILE A 72 15.95 -46.07 5.00
C ILE A 72 15.85 -45.32 6.34
N PHE A 73 17.02 -44.93 6.86
CA PHE A 73 17.14 -44.05 8.02
C PHE A 73 16.82 -42.59 7.64
N ARG A 74 15.72 -42.07 8.22
CA ARG A 74 15.14 -40.74 7.97
C ARG A 74 14.73 -40.03 9.26
N GLY A 75 14.31 -38.78 9.14
CA GLY A 75 13.58 -38.08 10.20
C GLY A 75 12.07 -38.23 10.05
N VAL A 76 11.34 -37.97 11.14
CA VAL A 76 9.88 -37.93 11.19
C VAL A 76 9.35 -36.86 10.23
N GLY A 77 8.56 -37.29 9.24
CA GLY A 77 7.98 -36.43 8.21
C GLY A 77 8.97 -36.04 7.08
N GLY A 78 8.57 -36.29 5.83
CA GLY A 78 9.42 -36.12 4.65
C GLY A 78 8.70 -36.53 3.37
N ARG A 79 9.38 -36.46 2.21
CA ARG A 79 8.81 -36.87 0.91
C ARG A 79 9.01 -38.38 0.72
N GLU A 80 7.90 -39.10 0.50
CA GLU A 80 7.89 -40.57 0.40
C GLU A 80 8.53 -41.14 -0.88
N HIS A 81 8.78 -40.28 -1.88
CA HIS A 81 9.18 -40.65 -3.25
C HIS A 81 10.31 -41.69 -3.34
N LEU A 82 11.33 -41.63 -2.46
CA LEU A 82 12.44 -42.58 -2.49
C LEU A 82 12.00 -44.03 -2.17
N LYS A 83 11.00 -44.21 -1.31
CA LYS A 83 10.48 -45.54 -0.98
C LYS A 83 9.67 -46.10 -2.15
N ALA A 84 8.70 -45.32 -2.64
CA ALA A 84 7.86 -45.72 -3.77
C ALA A 84 8.69 -46.08 -5.02
N ALA A 85 9.77 -45.33 -5.29
CA ALA A 85 10.66 -45.57 -6.44
C ALA A 85 11.62 -46.76 -6.27
N LEU A 86 11.75 -47.34 -5.06
CA LEU A 86 12.50 -48.57 -4.80
C LEU A 86 11.55 -49.77 -4.71
N GLU A 87 10.36 -49.62 -4.13
CA GLU A 87 9.31 -50.64 -4.14
C GLU A 87 8.80 -50.93 -5.56
N SER A 88 8.68 -49.90 -6.41
CA SER A 88 8.38 -50.08 -7.85
C SER A 88 9.52 -50.73 -8.65
N ARG A 89 10.70 -50.93 -8.03
CA ARG A 89 11.83 -51.74 -8.54
C ARG A 89 11.93 -53.10 -7.83
N GLY A 90 10.87 -53.53 -7.14
CA GLY A 90 10.79 -54.82 -6.46
C GLY A 90 11.52 -54.92 -5.12
N ALA A 91 12.09 -53.83 -4.59
CA ALA A 91 12.76 -53.85 -3.28
C ALA A 91 11.77 -53.85 -2.11
N ARG A 92 12.15 -54.46 -0.98
CA ARG A 92 11.37 -54.46 0.27
C ARG A 92 11.89 -53.34 1.18
N VAL A 93 11.14 -52.25 1.31
CA VAL A 93 11.66 -50.98 1.87
C VAL A 93 11.04 -50.61 3.22
N ASN A 94 11.84 -50.71 4.28
CA ASN A 94 11.47 -50.33 5.65
C ASN A 94 12.02 -48.95 6.04
N TYR A 95 11.23 -48.16 6.75
CA TYR A 95 11.65 -46.88 7.31
C TYR A 95 12.10 -47.00 8.77
N VAL A 96 13.16 -46.29 9.13
CA VAL A 96 13.57 -46.05 10.52
C VAL A 96 13.59 -44.54 10.76
N GLU A 97 12.61 -44.06 11.53
CA GLU A 97 12.51 -42.64 11.90
C GLU A 97 13.36 -42.36 13.16
N CYS A 98 14.57 -41.86 12.95
CA CYS A 98 15.60 -41.75 13.99
C CYS A 98 15.74 -40.35 14.62
N TYR A 99 15.04 -39.33 14.11
CA TYR A 99 14.95 -38.00 14.74
C TYR A 99 13.67 -37.27 14.34
N ARG A 100 13.17 -36.36 15.19
CA ARG A 100 12.08 -35.43 14.85
C ARG A 100 12.61 -33.99 14.82
N ARG A 101 12.19 -33.20 13.83
CA ARG A 101 12.44 -31.75 13.81
C ARG A 101 11.40 -31.06 14.68
N MET A 102 11.82 -30.35 15.72
CA MET A 102 10.95 -29.52 16.56
C MET A 102 11.45 -28.08 16.55
N ARG A 103 10.57 -27.10 16.79
CA ARG A 103 11.01 -25.74 17.10
C ARG A 103 11.72 -25.76 18.47
N PRO A 104 12.91 -25.15 18.62
CA PRO A 104 13.51 -24.97 19.94
C PRO A 104 12.55 -24.21 20.86
N ALA A 105 12.51 -24.58 22.14
CA ALA A 105 11.79 -23.80 23.13
C ALA A 105 12.46 -22.44 23.30
N THR A 106 11.81 -21.38 22.80
CA THR A 106 12.22 -20.00 23.06
C THR A 106 11.81 -19.63 24.47
N ASP A 107 12.78 -19.29 25.32
CA ASP A 107 12.51 -18.58 26.58
C ASP A 107 11.71 -17.30 26.25
N PRO A 108 10.51 -17.07 26.84
CA PRO A 108 9.72 -15.87 26.59
C PRO A 108 10.42 -14.57 27.05
N ARG A 109 11.52 -14.64 27.81
CA ARG A 109 12.39 -13.51 28.14
C ARG A 109 13.48 -13.25 27.09
N ALA A 110 13.77 -14.22 26.21
CA ALA A 110 14.69 -14.04 25.11
C ALA A 110 14.00 -13.24 23.99
N GLY A 111 14.29 -11.94 23.93
CA GLY A 111 13.84 -11.07 22.85
C GLY A 111 14.22 -11.59 21.45
N PRO A 112 13.54 -11.15 20.38
CA PRO A 112 13.64 -11.73 19.05
C PRO A 112 15.11 -11.82 18.59
N ILE A 113 15.48 -13.00 18.09
CA ILE A 113 16.86 -13.32 17.68
C ILE A 113 17.29 -12.33 16.60
N ARG A 114 18.04 -11.29 17.00
CA ARG A 114 18.67 -10.33 16.09
C ARG A 114 19.56 -11.11 15.12
N ASP A 115 19.19 -11.11 13.85
CA ASP A 115 19.87 -11.91 12.84
C ASP A 115 21.34 -11.48 12.72
N ARG A 116 22.24 -12.32 13.22
CA ARG A 116 23.70 -12.08 13.20
C ARG A 116 24.34 -12.39 11.84
N ARG A 117 23.56 -12.71 10.79
CA ARG A 117 24.02 -12.91 9.38
C ARG A 117 24.60 -11.67 8.68
N ARG A 118 25.21 -10.73 9.42
CA ARG A 118 26.04 -9.62 8.88
C ARG A 118 27.45 -9.52 9.45
N ARG A 119 27.93 -10.49 10.25
CA ARG A 119 29.36 -10.67 10.56
C ARG A 119 29.77 -12.14 10.54
N ASN A 120 30.12 -12.63 9.34
CA ASN A 120 31.05 -13.76 9.20
C ASN A 120 32.34 -13.23 8.56
N PRO A 121 33.48 -13.18 9.26
CA PRO A 121 34.77 -12.88 8.63
C PRO A 121 35.12 -14.01 7.64
N ARG A 122 35.94 -13.69 6.63
CA ARG A 122 36.27 -14.64 5.56
C ARG A 122 37.07 -15.83 6.11
N GLY A 123 36.72 -17.05 5.70
CA GLY A 123 37.58 -18.21 5.86
C GLY A 123 38.88 -18.06 5.04
N PRO A 124 39.97 -18.77 5.40
CA PRO A 124 41.27 -18.59 4.79
C PRO A 124 41.28 -19.08 3.34
N ARG A 125 41.66 -18.20 2.41
CA ARG A 125 42.17 -18.60 1.09
C ARG A 125 43.69 -18.56 1.12
N HIS A 126 44.32 -19.69 0.82
CA HIS A 126 45.72 -19.72 0.42
C HIS A 126 45.83 -19.21 -1.03
N GLU A 127 46.30 -17.99 -1.22
CA GLU A 127 46.74 -17.46 -2.51
C GLU A 127 48.20 -16.95 -2.37
N ARG A 128 49.01 -17.14 -3.42
CA ARG A 128 50.47 -17.22 -3.29
C ARG A 128 51.18 -15.89 -3.53
N ARG A 129 51.85 -15.40 -2.49
CA ARG A 129 53.09 -14.60 -2.46
C ARG A 129 53.63 -14.10 -3.82
N ILE A 130 53.10 -12.99 -4.28
CA ILE A 130 53.78 -11.96 -5.10
C ILE A 130 53.20 -10.63 -4.54
N GLY A 131 53.95 -9.58 -4.20
CA GLY A 131 55.35 -9.26 -4.43
C GLY A 131 55.41 -7.77 -4.78
N GLY A 132 55.59 -6.92 -3.78
CA GLY A 132 55.55 -5.45 -3.95
C GLY A 132 55.24 -4.73 -2.64
N GLU A 133 56.28 -4.17 -2.00
CA GLU A 133 56.12 -3.15 -0.96
C GLU A 133 55.78 -1.79 -1.61
N PHE A 134 54.94 -0.98 -0.94
CA PHE A 134 55.31 0.41 -0.68
C PHE A 134 54.58 0.92 0.57
N ARG A 135 55.21 1.85 1.31
CA ARG A 135 54.78 2.30 2.65
C ARG A 135 54.02 3.63 2.57
N GLY A 136 53.07 3.87 3.48
CA GLY A 136 52.34 5.15 3.55
C GLY A 136 51.26 5.22 4.64
N ASP A 137 51.66 5.45 5.89
CA ASP A 137 50.82 5.74 7.06
C ASP A 137 51.72 6.40 8.14
N PRO A 138 51.26 7.19 9.13
CA PRO A 138 49.92 7.78 9.35
C PRO A 138 49.89 9.33 9.43
N GLY A 139 48.69 9.94 9.47
CA GLY A 139 48.49 11.38 9.74
C GLY A 139 47.02 11.72 10.11
N PRO A 140 46.69 12.22 11.32
CA PRO A 140 45.29 12.23 11.79
C PRO A 140 44.69 13.58 12.24
N ARG A 141 43.34 13.70 12.20
CA ARG A 141 42.45 14.45 13.15
C ARG A 141 42.62 16.01 13.21
N ARG A 142 41.61 16.87 13.47
CA ARG A 142 40.23 16.75 13.99
C ARG A 142 39.42 18.07 13.77
N LEU A 143 38.11 17.95 13.49
CA LEU A 143 36.92 18.71 13.99
C LEU A 143 36.90 20.25 14.26
N ALA A 144 35.66 20.79 14.18
CA ALA A 144 35.12 22.12 14.57
C ALA A 144 35.25 23.27 13.53
N GLY A 145 34.29 24.20 13.37
CA GLY A 145 33.02 24.43 14.09
C GLY A 145 31.95 25.25 13.32
N CYS A 146 30.86 25.63 14.01
CA CYS A 146 29.63 26.31 13.49
C CYS A 146 29.76 27.86 13.39
N PRO A 147 28.72 28.70 13.09
CA PRO A 147 27.34 28.49 12.56
C PRO A 147 26.93 29.49 11.41
N ARG A 148 25.61 29.64 11.14
CA ARG A 148 24.97 30.58 10.16
C ARG A 148 24.89 32.05 10.65
N PRO A 149 24.54 33.03 9.78
CA PRO A 149 23.20 33.66 9.89
C PRO A 149 22.48 33.96 8.55
N ARG A 150 21.48 34.88 8.54
CA ARG A 150 20.50 35.20 7.47
C ARG A 150 20.76 36.60 6.84
N GLY A 151 20.23 36.92 5.64
CA GLY A 151 19.97 38.33 5.28
C GLY A 151 19.67 38.75 3.83
N ALA A 152 18.37 38.82 3.46
CA ALA A 152 17.78 39.93 2.66
C ALA A 152 18.22 40.13 1.16
N PRO A 153 17.67 41.11 0.37
CA PRO A 153 17.31 40.86 -1.05
C PRO A 153 17.64 41.99 -2.09
N ARG A 154 17.03 41.86 -3.30
CA ARG A 154 16.98 42.79 -4.48
C ARG A 154 18.12 42.61 -5.52
N GLY A 155 17.84 42.97 -6.78
CA GLY A 155 18.85 43.08 -7.87
C GLY A 155 18.46 42.47 -9.23
N ASP A 156 17.63 43.19 -9.99
CA ASP A 156 17.60 43.40 -11.45
C ASP A 156 17.94 42.32 -12.52
N ARG A 157 17.18 42.41 -13.63
CA ARG A 157 17.46 41.91 -14.99
C ARG A 157 18.57 42.77 -15.65
N PRO A 158 19.28 42.35 -16.74
CA PRO A 158 18.74 41.56 -17.86
C PRO A 158 19.66 40.48 -18.50
N GLN A 159 19.10 39.78 -19.50
CA GLN A 159 19.79 38.80 -20.34
C GLN A 159 20.47 39.44 -21.57
N PRO A 160 21.63 38.93 -22.04
CA PRO A 160 22.21 39.27 -23.33
C PRO A 160 21.78 38.34 -24.48
N ARG A 161 21.84 38.86 -25.71
CA ARG A 161 21.85 38.13 -27.01
C ARG A 161 23.34 37.93 -27.47
N PRO A 162 23.64 37.37 -28.66
CA PRO A 162 23.26 36.06 -29.22
C PRO A 162 24.45 35.30 -29.87
N ARG A 163 24.25 34.03 -30.27
CA ARG A 163 24.84 33.33 -31.46
C ARG A 163 24.20 31.92 -31.53
N ALA A 164 23.64 31.38 -32.61
CA ALA A 164 23.90 31.39 -34.06
C ALA A 164 24.90 30.30 -34.53
N LEU A 165 24.37 29.26 -35.21
CA LEU A 165 24.97 28.30 -36.19
C LEU A 165 23.82 27.31 -36.56
N ARG A 166 23.24 27.30 -37.77
CA ARG A 166 23.67 26.67 -39.07
C ARG A 166 23.31 25.18 -39.23
N ALA A 167 23.03 24.81 -40.50
CA ALA A 167 22.93 23.45 -41.10
C ALA A 167 21.53 22.76 -41.09
N ILE A 168 21.10 21.99 -42.11
CA ILE A 168 21.40 21.92 -43.57
C ILE A 168 20.32 21.05 -44.28
N ASP A 169 19.97 21.34 -45.55
CA ASP A 169 19.12 20.51 -46.45
C ASP A 169 17.65 20.22 -45.97
N ARG A 170 16.69 19.69 -46.76
CA ARG A 170 16.68 19.13 -48.14
C ARG A 170 15.29 19.27 -48.81
N ARG A 171 15.26 19.39 -50.16
CA ARG A 171 14.22 18.97 -51.17
C ARG A 171 12.72 18.87 -50.77
N GLY A 172 11.80 19.39 -51.62
CA GLY A 172 10.36 19.00 -51.50
C GLY A 172 9.32 19.67 -52.42
N SER A 173 9.47 19.60 -53.74
CA SER A 173 8.55 20.10 -54.79
C SER A 173 7.03 20.13 -54.52
N ARG A 174 6.37 21.27 -54.78
CA ARG A 174 5.37 21.43 -55.88
C ARG A 174 4.92 22.89 -56.11
N ALA A 175 4.69 23.21 -57.37
CA ALA A 175 4.08 24.45 -57.91
C ALA A 175 2.75 24.03 -58.64
N PRO A 176 1.98 24.85 -59.42
CA PRO A 176 2.41 26.05 -60.15
C PRO A 176 1.37 27.19 -60.53
N ARG A 177 1.88 28.25 -61.21
CA ARG A 177 1.19 29.19 -62.16
C ARG A 177 0.18 30.21 -61.57
N ARG A 178 -0.05 31.43 -62.11
CA ARG A 178 0.56 32.41 -63.10
C ARG A 178 -0.21 33.76 -62.89
N ARG A 179 0.14 34.99 -63.31
CA ARG A 179 1.14 35.65 -64.22
C ARG A 179 2.03 36.60 -63.33
N ARG A 180 2.91 37.57 -63.67
CA ARG A 180 3.33 38.42 -64.85
C ARG A 180 2.40 39.58 -65.24
N CYS A 181 2.83 40.85 -65.46
CA CYS A 181 4.15 41.55 -65.51
C CYS A 181 4.00 43.04 -65.03
N ALA A 182 4.97 43.73 -64.40
CA ALA A 182 6.17 44.48 -64.92
C ALA A 182 5.83 45.76 -65.75
N PRO A 183 6.60 46.89 -65.73
CA PRO A 183 8.08 47.00 -65.61
C PRO A 183 8.65 48.08 -64.63
N GLN A 184 9.96 48.40 -64.77
CA GLN A 184 10.80 49.37 -64.01
C GLN A 184 11.14 50.63 -64.89
N PRO A 185 12.20 51.50 -64.74
CA PRO A 185 13.56 51.38 -64.12
C PRO A 185 13.88 52.44 -63.01
N SER A 186 15.10 52.99 -62.91
CA SER A 186 15.61 53.85 -61.81
C SER A 186 16.93 54.61 -62.15
N LYS A 187 17.50 55.36 -61.17
CA LYS A 187 18.72 56.25 -61.20
C LYS A 187 18.46 57.65 -61.82
N GLY A 188 19.13 58.77 -61.52
CA GLY A 188 20.18 59.13 -60.53
C GLY A 188 21.56 59.48 -61.16
N GLY A 189 22.25 60.61 -60.86
CA GLY A 189 22.00 61.78 -59.98
C GLY A 189 23.23 62.74 -59.87
N MET A 190 23.27 63.62 -58.83
CA MET A 190 24.38 64.54 -58.40
C MET A 190 24.56 65.95 -59.06
N SER A 191 24.93 66.94 -58.21
CA SER A 191 25.56 68.28 -58.48
C SER A 191 24.76 69.32 -59.30
N SER A 192 24.92 70.65 -59.18
CA SER A 192 26.02 71.50 -58.64
C SER A 192 25.54 72.84 -57.99
N SER A 193 26.40 73.88 -57.89
CA SER A 193 26.19 75.15 -57.14
C SER A 193 26.29 76.44 -58.05
N PRO A 194 26.59 77.70 -57.63
CA PRO A 194 25.63 78.81 -57.81
C PRO A 194 26.13 80.15 -58.46
N LEU A 195 25.18 81.09 -58.73
CA LEU A 195 25.35 82.56 -58.92
C LEU A 195 26.18 83.04 -60.15
N PRO A 196 26.27 84.36 -60.51
CA PRO A 196 25.63 85.59 -59.99
C PRO A 196 24.97 86.52 -61.07
N GLU A 197 24.63 87.76 -60.67
CA GLU A 197 24.69 89.05 -61.40
C GLU A 197 23.77 89.42 -62.60
N SER A 198 23.06 90.56 -62.47
CA SER A 198 23.13 91.77 -63.36
C SER A 198 21.86 92.65 -63.32
N ALA A 199 21.96 93.93 -63.71
CA ALA A 199 20.93 94.96 -63.54
C ALA A 199 20.78 95.88 -64.80
N PRO A 200 20.12 97.08 -64.76
CA PRO A 200 19.17 97.52 -65.80
C PRO A 200 19.77 98.41 -66.92
N PRO A 201 18.92 98.93 -67.83
CA PRO A 201 18.89 100.40 -68.00
C PRO A 201 17.46 101.00 -68.20
N SER A 202 17.38 102.29 -68.58
CA SER A 202 16.21 103.16 -68.41
C SER A 202 15.90 104.16 -69.55
N LEU A 203 14.60 104.49 -69.73
CA LEU A 203 14.04 105.71 -70.37
C LEU A 203 14.29 105.92 -71.88
N PRO A 204 13.34 106.56 -72.61
CA PRO A 204 13.37 108.04 -72.76
C PRO A 204 11.97 108.74 -72.71
N PRO A 205 11.92 110.09 -72.58
CA PRO A 205 10.66 110.85 -72.50
C PRO A 205 10.17 111.46 -73.85
N PRO A 206 8.86 111.70 -74.02
CA PRO A 206 8.31 112.49 -75.13
C PRO A 206 8.48 114.01 -74.92
N ARG A 207 8.51 114.78 -76.02
CA ARG A 207 8.79 116.23 -76.04
C ARG A 207 7.53 117.08 -75.86
N ALA A 208 7.69 118.26 -75.25
CA ALA A 208 6.64 119.28 -75.19
C ALA A 208 6.46 119.98 -76.56
N GLY A 209 5.26 119.88 -77.13
CA GLY A 209 4.87 120.67 -78.31
C GLY A 209 4.37 122.06 -77.89
N ARG A 210 5.04 123.13 -78.36
CA ARG A 210 4.57 124.50 -78.16
C ARG A 210 3.52 124.85 -79.21
N PHE A 211 2.24 124.85 -78.83
CA PHE A 211 1.20 125.54 -79.59
C PHE A 211 0.93 126.90 -78.94
N ALA A 212 1.25 127.98 -79.67
CA ALA A 212 0.83 129.32 -79.32
C ALA A 212 -0.56 129.57 -79.91
N ALA A 213 -1.55 129.82 -79.06
CA ALA A 213 -2.90 130.19 -79.45
C ALA A 213 -3.37 131.37 -78.59
N SER A 214 -3.34 132.57 -79.17
CA SER A 214 -3.89 133.79 -78.58
C SER A 214 -5.40 133.86 -78.83
N MET A 215 -6.22 133.85 -77.77
CA MET A 215 -7.66 134.14 -77.87
C MET A 215 -8.24 134.56 -76.52
N ASP A 216 -9.40 135.23 -76.57
CA ASP A 216 -9.79 136.25 -75.60
C ASP A 216 -10.62 135.78 -74.39
N ARG A 217 -11.15 136.76 -73.65
CA ARG A 217 -11.73 136.66 -72.31
C ARG A 217 -13.20 136.18 -72.32
N PRO A 218 -13.47 134.87 -72.31
CA PRO A 218 -14.53 134.36 -71.43
C PRO A 218 -14.18 133.08 -70.65
N ALA A 219 -12.90 132.67 -70.61
CA ALA A 219 -12.45 131.35 -70.13
C ALA A 219 -12.64 131.01 -68.61
N ARG A 220 -13.25 131.88 -67.79
CA ARG A 220 -13.28 131.71 -66.32
C ARG A 220 -14.36 130.76 -65.80
N TRP A 221 -15.56 130.73 -66.40
CA TRP A 221 -16.69 129.94 -65.87
C TRP A 221 -16.53 128.42 -66.06
N GLY A 222 -16.01 127.99 -67.21
CA GLY A 222 -15.75 126.57 -67.47
C GLY A 222 -14.71 125.96 -66.52
N LEU A 223 -13.71 126.76 -66.12
CA LEU A 223 -12.66 126.33 -65.18
C LEU A 223 -13.23 126.14 -63.76
N ALA A 224 -14.16 126.99 -63.32
CA ALA A 224 -14.86 126.83 -62.04
C ALA A 224 -15.72 125.55 -62.00
N ILE A 225 -16.47 125.25 -63.08
CA ILE A 225 -17.26 124.02 -63.17
C ILE A 225 -16.36 122.78 -63.18
N ALA A 226 -15.26 122.81 -63.93
CA ALA A 226 -14.27 121.72 -63.94
C ALA A 226 -13.65 121.48 -62.56
N LEU A 227 -13.37 122.53 -61.78
CA LEU A 227 -12.88 122.42 -60.41
C LEU A 227 -13.90 121.73 -59.49
N VAL A 228 -15.18 122.13 -59.55
CA VAL A 228 -16.24 121.52 -58.73
C VAL A 228 -16.44 120.04 -59.09
N VAL A 229 -16.42 119.69 -60.37
CA VAL A 229 -16.50 118.29 -60.82
C VAL A 229 -15.27 117.49 -60.37
N ALA A 230 -14.06 118.07 -60.40
CA ALA A 230 -12.85 117.41 -59.90
C ALA A 230 -12.90 117.18 -58.38
N VAL A 231 -13.37 118.16 -57.60
CA VAL A 231 -13.56 118.00 -56.14
C VAL A 231 -14.62 116.94 -55.82
N ALA A 232 -15.74 116.93 -56.55
CA ALA A 232 -16.78 115.91 -56.40
C ALA A 232 -16.25 114.50 -56.77
N ALA A 233 -15.47 114.38 -57.84
CA ALA A 233 -14.83 113.13 -58.23
C ALA A 233 -13.81 112.65 -57.20
N VAL A 234 -13.04 113.54 -56.58
CA VAL A 234 -12.11 113.21 -55.48
C VAL A 234 -12.87 112.79 -54.22
N ALA A 235 -13.98 113.45 -53.87
CA ALA A 235 -14.83 113.08 -52.74
C ALA A 235 -15.47 111.69 -52.94
N LEU A 236 -16.03 111.42 -54.12
CA LEU A 236 -16.58 110.11 -54.48
C LEU A 236 -15.50 109.03 -54.55
N ALA A 237 -14.30 109.35 -55.05
CA ALA A 237 -13.18 108.40 -55.04
C ALA A 237 -12.64 108.13 -53.62
N TRP A 238 -12.76 109.09 -52.70
CA TRP A 238 -12.40 108.91 -51.29
C TRP A 238 -13.42 108.04 -50.56
N ASP A 239 -14.72 108.33 -50.72
CA ASP A 239 -15.82 107.51 -50.18
C ASP A 239 -15.81 106.09 -50.75
N ALA A 240 -15.64 105.93 -52.05
CA ALA A 240 -15.44 104.63 -52.70
C ALA A 240 -14.22 103.88 -52.12
N ARG A 241 -13.14 104.58 -51.75
CA ARG A 241 -11.94 103.97 -51.16
C ARG A 241 -12.13 103.59 -49.69
N GLN A 242 -12.94 104.33 -48.92
CA GLN A 242 -13.31 103.99 -47.54
C GLN A 242 -14.33 102.84 -47.47
N SER A 243 -15.33 102.84 -48.35
CA SER A 243 -16.29 101.74 -48.47
C SER A 243 -15.63 100.46 -49.02
N PHE A 244 -14.72 100.55 -49.99
CA PHE A 244 -13.99 99.36 -50.48
C PHE A 244 -13.02 98.79 -49.44
N SER A 245 -12.37 99.62 -48.60
CA SER A 245 -11.48 99.11 -47.55
C SER A 245 -12.24 98.41 -46.43
N SER A 246 -13.41 98.92 -46.04
CA SER A 246 -14.30 98.28 -45.05
C SER A 246 -15.00 97.03 -45.60
N LEU A 247 -15.36 96.98 -46.89
CA LEU A 247 -15.78 95.73 -47.57
C LEU A 247 -14.66 94.68 -47.61
N SER A 248 -13.42 95.12 -47.86
CA SER A 248 -12.25 94.23 -47.89
C SER A 248 -11.98 93.62 -46.51
N GLN A 249 -12.03 94.43 -45.45
CA GLN A 249 -11.83 93.97 -44.06
C GLN A 249 -12.97 93.05 -43.59
N SER A 250 -14.23 93.39 -43.87
CA SER A 250 -15.37 92.53 -43.48
C SER A 250 -15.44 91.21 -44.26
N SER A 251 -14.97 91.20 -45.51
CA SER A 251 -14.80 89.96 -46.29
C SER A 251 -13.65 89.10 -45.76
N GLY A 252 -12.50 89.72 -45.45
CA GLY A 252 -11.35 89.05 -44.85
C GLY A 252 -11.65 88.46 -43.45
N GLY A 253 -12.38 89.20 -42.62
CA GLY A 253 -12.86 88.75 -41.31
C GLY A 253 -13.70 87.49 -41.43
N ARG A 254 -14.77 87.51 -42.24
CA ARG A 254 -15.64 86.33 -42.44
C ARG A 254 -14.90 85.10 -42.98
N LEU A 255 -13.88 85.30 -43.84
CA LEU A 255 -13.03 84.20 -44.31
C LEU A 255 -12.09 83.67 -43.22
N ALA A 256 -11.60 84.52 -42.32
CA ALA A 256 -10.82 84.10 -41.16
C ALA A 256 -11.69 83.38 -40.11
N ASP A 257 -12.91 83.86 -39.86
CA ASP A 257 -13.88 83.26 -38.95
C ASP A 257 -14.30 81.85 -39.42
N LEU A 258 -14.69 81.72 -40.70
CA LEU A 258 -14.97 80.42 -41.32
C LEU A 258 -13.72 79.52 -41.35
N GLY A 259 -12.53 80.09 -41.53
CA GLY A 259 -11.26 79.37 -41.43
C GLY A 259 -11.02 78.81 -40.02
N ALA A 260 -11.31 79.59 -38.99
CA ALA A 260 -11.22 79.19 -37.58
C ALA A 260 -12.28 78.13 -37.23
N GLU A 261 -13.53 78.27 -37.69
CA GLU A 261 -14.60 77.29 -37.49
C GLU A 261 -14.30 75.95 -38.21
N VAL A 262 -13.75 76.00 -39.42
CA VAL A 262 -13.26 74.80 -40.14
C VAL A 262 -12.03 74.18 -39.45
N ALA A 263 -11.16 74.96 -38.82
CA ALA A 263 -10.06 74.43 -38.02
C ALA A 263 -10.56 73.80 -36.70
N GLN A 264 -11.49 74.45 -36.01
CA GLN A 264 -12.09 73.98 -34.75
C GLN A 264 -12.90 72.70 -34.97
N SER A 265 -13.74 72.65 -36.00
CA SER A 265 -14.52 71.45 -36.34
C SER A 265 -13.62 70.28 -36.72
N LYS A 266 -12.54 70.50 -37.50
CA LYS A 266 -11.52 69.46 -37.76
C LYS A 266 -10.80 69.01 -36.49
N GLY A 267 -10.47 69.94 -35.59
CA GLY A 267 -9.89 69.64 -34.27
C GLY A 267 -10.82 68.78 -33.41
N ALA A 268 -12.11 69.13 -33.33
CA ALA A 268 -13.14 68.37 -32.64
C ALA A 268 -13.33 66.97 -33.25
N LEU A 269 -13.29 66.85 -34.59
CA LEU A 269 -13.40 65.56 -35.29
C LEU A 269 -12.19 64.65 -35.01
N ALA A 270 -10.98 65.22 -34.96
CA ALA A 270 -9.77 64.50 -34.56
C ALA A 270 -9.80 64.07 -33.07
N GLN A 271 -10.30 64.94 -32.18
CA GLN A 271 -10.51 64.60 -30.76
C GLN A 271 -11.58 63.51 -30.58
N ALA A 272 -12.69 63.58 -31.31
CA ALA A 272 -13.72 62.55 -31.31
C ALA A 272 -13.21 61.18 -31.82
N GLN A 273 -12.37 61.18 -32.87
CA GLN A 273 -11.70 59.96 -33.34
C GLN A 273 -10.68 59.42 -32.34
N ALA A 274 -9.96 60.28 -31.60
CA ALA A 274 -9.06 59.86 -30.53
C ALA A 274 -9.84 59.25 -29.35
N ALA A 275 -10.93 59.88 -28.91
CA ALA A 275 -11.81 59.39 -27.86
C ALA A 275 -12.50 58.07 -28.24
N LEU A 276 -12.90 57.90 -29.51
CA LEU A 276 -13.42 56.63 -30.02
C LEU A 276 -12.37 55.51 -29.93
N LYS A 277 -11.12 55.76 -30.33
CA LYS A 277 -10.04 54.77 -30.22
C LYS A 277 -9.71 54.42 -28.77
N ASP A 278 -9.70 55.40 -27.87
CA ASP A 278 -9.49 55.18 -26.45
C ASP A 278 -10.66 54.36 -25.84
N SER A 279 -11.91 54.66 -26.21
CA SER A 279 -13.07 53.86 -25.77
C SER A 279 -13.03 52.42 -26.31
N GLN A 280 -12.60 52.21 -27.56
CA GLN A 280 -12.39 50.88 -28.14
C GLN A 280 -11.28 50.11 -27.42
N ALA A 281 -10.16 50.76 -27.06
CA ALA A 281 -9.09 50.15 -26.29
C ALA A 281 -9.57 49.74 -24.88
N ARG A 282 -10.32 50.60 -24.19
CA ARG A 282 -10.94 50.28 -22.89
C ARG A 282 -11.94 49.13 -22.98
N LEU A 283 -12.76 49.07 -24.04
CA LEU A 283 -13.69 47.97 -24.27
C LEU A 283 -12.94 46.64 -24.47
N ALA A 284 -11.91 46.61 -25.32
CA ALA A 284 -11.09 45.41 -25.52
C ALA A 284 -10.37 44.96 -24.23
N GLU A 285 -9.92 45.90 -23.38
CA GLU A 285 -9.34 45.56 -22.08
C GLU A 285 -10.40 45.00 -21.10
N LEU A 286 -11.61 45.56 -21.09
CA LEU A 286 -12.72 45.05 -20.28
C LEU A 286 -13.19 43.67 -20.75
N GLU A 287 -13.24 43.43 -22.06
CA GLU A 287 -13.54 42.12 -22.66
C GLU A 287 -12.47 41.08 -22.27
N SER A 288 -11.18 41.44 -22.35
CA SER A 288 -10.09 40.57 -21.87
C SER A 288 -10.23 40.24 -20.38
N ARG A 289 -10.39 41.26 -19.52
CA ARG A 289 -10.56 41.09 -18.07
C ARG A 289 -11.81 40.26 -17.73
N LEU A 290 -12.86 40.32 -18.54
CA LEU A 290 -14.08 39.54 -18.38
C LEU A 290 -13.86 38.07 -18.79
N ALA A 291 -13.09 37.81 -19.86
CA ALA A 291 -12.66 36.46 -20.23
C ALA A 291 -11.77 35.84 -19.13
N ASP A 292 -10.76 36.58 -18.65
CA ASP A 292 -9.90 36.17 -17.53
C ASP A 292 -10.73 35.85 -16.26
N ALA A 293 -11.76 36.66 -15.97
CA ALA A 293 -12.67 36.46 -14.84
C ALA A 293 -13.65 35.29 -15.03
N GLN A 294 -13.94 34.87 -16.27
CA GLN A 294 -14.73 33.67 -16.58
C GLN A 294 -13.86 32.41 -16.48
N GLU A 295 -12.67 32.40 -17.09
CA GLU A 295 -11.74 31.27 -17.03
C GLU A 295 -11.34 30.96 -15.57
N SER A 296 -10.98 31.98 -14.79
CA SER A 296 -10.65 31.81 -13.37
C SER A 296 -11.81 31.32 -12.51
N ARG A 297 -13.07 31.62 -12.86
CA ARG A 297 -14.25 31.01 -12.21
C ARG A 297 -14.38 29.53 -12.53
N VAL A 298 -14.27 29.14 -13.80
CA VAL A 298 -14.35 27.73 -14.22
C VAL A 298 -13.23 26.93 -13.55
N ALA A 299 -11.99 27.44 -13.54
CA ALA A 299 -10.86 26.82 -12.88
C ALA A 299 -11.07 26.61 -11.36
N VAL A 300 -11.71 27.57 -10.67
CA VAL A 300 -12.07 27.43 -9.25
C VAL A 300 -13.19 26.41 -9.03
N GLU A 301 -14.20 26.37 -9.89
CA GLU A 301 -15.26 25.37 -9.82
C GLU A 301 -14.73 23.94 -10.05
N ASP A 302 -13.88 23.74 -11.06
CA ASP A 302 -13.30 22.44 -11.35
C ASP A 302 -12.28 21.99 -10.29
N MET A 303 -11.46 22.91 -9.76
CA MET A 303 -10.62 22.63 -8.58
C MET A 303 -11.48 22.21 -7.37
N TYR A 304 -12.62 22.86 -7.13
CA TYR A 304 -13.52 22.48 -6.04
C TYR A 304 -14.16 21.10 -6.28
N ARG A 305 -14.56 20.79 -7.52
CA ARG A 305 -15.07 19.47 -7.93
C ARG A 305 -14.02 18.38 -7.75
N GLU A 306 -12.76 18.62 -8.11
CA GLU A 306 -11.67 17.65 -7.95
C GLU A 306 -11.27 17.45 -6.48
N LEU A 307 -11.26 18.53 -5.68
CA LEU A 307 -11.04 18.44 -4.23
C LEU A 307 -12.18 17.68 -3.52
N SER A 308 -13.43 17.89 -3.94
CA SER A 308 -14.60 17.14 -3.45
C SER A 308 -14.53 15.65 -3.86
N ARG A 309 -14.29 15.35 -5.15
CA ARG A 309 -14.11 13.97 -5.66
C ARG A 309 -13.05 13.23 -4.85
N SER A 310 -11.85 13.81 -4.72
CA SER A 310 -10.72 13.19 -4.02
C SER A 310 -10.91 13.04 -2.50
N ALA A 311 -11.64 13.95 -1.85
CA ALA A 311 -12.02 13.82 -0.44
C ALA A 311 -12.98 12.64 -0.22
N ASP A 312 -14.00 12.50 -1.08
CA ASP A 312 -14.96 11.39 -1.05
C ASP A 312 -14.30 10.04 -1.37
N ASP A 313 -13.46 9.99 -2.41
CA ASP A 313 -12.79 8.75 -2.84
C ASP A 313 -11.83 8.24 -1.76
N ARG A 314 -11.12 9.16 -1.09
CA ARG A 314 -10.34 8.87 0.11
C ARG A 314 -11.25 8.35 1.24
N MET A 315 -12.42 8.95 1.45
CA MET A 315 -13.34 8.50 2.49
C MET A 315 -13.87 7.08 2.20
N LEU A 316 -14.20 6.76 0.95
CA LEU A 316 -14.62 5.42 0.53
C LEU A 316 -13.51 4.39 0.70
N ALA A 317 -12.24 4.76 0.44
CA ALA A 317 -11.10 3.89 0.71
C ALA A 317 -10.86 3.67 2.21
N GLU A 318 -11.01 4.69 3.05
CA GLU A 318 -10.95 4.57 4.51
C GLU A 318 -12.10 3.69 5.06
N VAL A 319 -13.30 3.78 4.48
CA VAL A 319 -14.43 2.88 4.81
C VAL A 319 -14.14 1.45 4.34
N GLU A 320 -13.57 1.24 3.14
CA GLU A 320 -13.18 -0.11 2.69
C GLU A 320 -12.16 -0.75 3.65
N GLN A 321 -11.17 0.03 4.11
CA GLN A 321 -10.18 -0.41 5.10
C GLN A 321 -10.82 -0.87 6.41
N LEU A 322 -11.85 -0.17 6.89
CA LEU A 322 -12.62 -0.54 8.10
C LEU A 322 -13.47 -1.79 7.89
N LEU A 323 -14.13 -1.94 6.73
CA LEU A 323 -14.87 -3.16 6.41
C LEU A 323 -13.95 -4.38 6.23
N ILE A 324 -12.78 -4.21 5.64
CA ILE A 324 -11.75 -5.26 5.54
C ILE A 324 -11.27 -5.65 6.95
N LEU A 325 -11.04 -4.70 7.85
CA LEU A 325 -10.70 -4.97 9.25
C LEU A 325 -11.82 -5.72 9.98
N ALA A 326 -13.08 -5.31 9.79
CA ALA A 326 -14.24 -6.02 10.35
C ALA A 326 -14.30 -7.47 9.84
N SER A 327 -14.16 -7.69 8.54
CA SER A 327 -14.13 -9.03 7.94
C SER A 327 -13.00 -9.90 8.49
N GLN A 328 -11.81 -9.34 8.73
CA GLN A 328 -10.71 -10.06 9.36
C GLN A 328 -11.00 -10.41 10.83
N GLN A 329 -11.65 -9.53 11.60
CA GLN A 329 -12.06 -9.83 12.97
C GLN A 329 -13.10 -10.97 13.04
N LEU A 330 -14.02 -11.03 12.07
CA LEU A 330 -14.98 -12.13 11.93
C LEU A 330 -14.28 -13.44 11.55
N GLN A 331 -13.42 -13.41 10.52
CA GLN A 331 -12.76 -14.62 9.97
C GLN A 331 -11.67 -15.22 10.86
N LEU A 332 -10.83 -14.40 11.51
CA LEU A 332 -9.65 -14.89 12.26
C LEU A 332 -9.96 -15.31 13.70
N ALA A 333 -11.02 -14.78 14.30
CA ALA A 333 -11.31 -14.94 15.72
C ALA A 333 -12.81 -14.99 16.07
N GLY A 334 -13.72 -14.94 15.09
CA GLY A 334 -15.16 -14.81 15.36
C GLY A 334 -15.50 -13.60 16.24
N ASN A 335 -14.71 -12.51 16.16
CA ASN A 335 -14.76 -11.40 17.09
C ASN A 335 -15.87 -10.40 16.72
N VAL A 336 -17.12 -10.81 16.91
CA VAL A 336 -18.32 -10.01 16.65
C VAL A 336 -18.25 -8.62 17.31
N LYS A 337 -17.71 -8.51 18.54
CA LYS A 337 -17.56 -7.20 19.22
C LYS A 337 -16.55 -6.30 18.51
N GLY A 338 -15.39 -6.82 18.12
CA GLY A 338 -14.39 -6.06 17.36
C GLY A 338 -14.88 -5.65 15.96
N ALA A 339 -15.62 -6.54 15.30
CA ALA A 339 -16.23 -6.27 14.00
C ALA A 339 -17.34 -5.20 14.09
N LEU A 340 -18.21 -5.25 15.10
CA LEU A 340 -19.23 -4.23 15.34
C LEU A 340 -18.61 -2.85 15.59
N ILE A 341 -17.52 -2.75 16.37
CA ILE A 341 -16.79 -1.48 16.57
C ILE A 341 -16.24 -0.93 15.24
N ALA A 342 -15.71 -1.80 14.37
CA ALA A 342 -15.22 -1.39 13.05
C ALA A 342 -16.35 -0.98 12.08
N LEU A 343 -17.52 -1.64 12.14
CA LEU A 343 -18.72 -1.25 11.40
C LEU A 343 -19.30 0.08 11.89
N GLU A 344 -19.39 0.29 13.20
CA GLU A 344 -19.86 1.55 13.79
C GLU A 344 -18.90 2.72 13.49
N ALA A 345 -17.58 2.47 13.46
CA ALA A 345 -16.61 3.45 12.96
C ALA A 345 -16.78 3.76 11.46
N ALA A 346 -17.16 2.77 10.64
CA ALA A 346 -17.45 2.98 9.23
C ALA A 346 -18.74 3.79 9.01
N ASP A 347 -19.82 3.54 9.78
CA ASP A 347 -21.03 4.36 9.72
C ASP A 347 -20.77 5.80 10.22
N GLN A 348 -19.98 5.99 11.28
CA GLN A 348 -19.56 7.31 11.74
C GLN A 348 -18.73 8.08 10.70
N ARG A 349 -17.98 7.39 9.83
CA ARG A 349 -17.30 8.01 8.69
C ARG A 349 -18.31 8.40 7.61
N LEU A 350 -19.24 7.50 7.26
CA LEU A 350 -20.32 7.72 6.28
C LEU A 350 -21.32 8.81 6.69
N ALA A 351 -21.56 9.01 7.99
CA ALA A 351 -22.45 10.04 8.53
C ALA A 351 -21.97 11.48 8.23
N ARG A 352 -20.73 11.66 7.76
CA ARG A 352 -20.16 12.97 7.37
C ARG A 352 -20.21 13.25 5.87
N ALA A 353 -20.70 12.31 5.05
CA ALA A 353 -20.76 12.45 3.59
C ALA A 353 -22.18 12.76 3.09
N ASP A 354 -22.29 13.11 1.81
CA ASP A 354 -23.56 13.47 1.18
C ASP A 354 -24.57 12.33 1.23
N LYS A 355 -25.75 12.67 1.78
CA LYS A 355 -26.82 11.74 2.16
C LYS A 355 -27.26 10.84 1.00
N LEU A 356 -27.23 11.34 -0.23
CA LEU A 356 -27.65 10.63 -1.44
C LEU A 356 -26.70 9.48 -1.84
N GLN A 357 -25.38 9.68 -1.77
CA GLN A 357 -24.43 8.62 -2.15
C GLN A 357 -24.24 7.60 -1.02
N ALA A 358 -24.24 8.05 0.24
CA ALA A 358 -24.10 7.17 1.40
C ALA A 358 -25.32 6.23 1.62
N ALA A 359 -26.51 6.58 1.14
CA ALA A 359 -27.77 5.90 1.49
C ALA A 359 -27.80 4.38 1.20
N ASN A 360 -27.27 3.94 0.06
CA ASN A 360 -27.25 2.51 -0.29
C ASN A 360 -26.27 1.72 0.60
N LEU A 361 -25.09 2.28 0.84
CA LEU A 361 -24.06 1.65 1.65
C LEU A 361 -24.44 1.60 3.13
N ARG A 362 -24.98 2.70 3.69
CA ARG A 362 -25.47 2.72 5.08
C ARG A 362 -26.60 1.70 5.31
N ARG A 363 -27.47 1.46 4.31
CA ARG A 363 -28.49 0.40 4.38
C ARG A 363 -27.87 -1.01 4.47
N ALA A 364 -26.86 -1.32 3.65
CA ALA A 364 -26.16 -2.62 3.73
C ALA A 364 -25.41 -2.78 5.07
N LEU A 365 -24.70 -1.73 5.49
CA LEU A 365 -23.93 -1.69 6.74
C LEU A 365 -24.83 -1.91 7.96
N ASN A 366 -25.98 -1.22 8.04
CA ASN A 366 -26.92 -1.39 9.14
C ASN A 366 -27.54 -2.80 9.17
N GLN A 367 -27.87 -3.38 8.00
CA GLN A 367 -28.36 -4.78 7.93
C GLN A 367 -27.31 -5.79 8.43
N ASP A 368 -26.04 -5.60 8.07
CA ASP A 368 -24.94 -6.44 8.54
C ASP A 368 -24.66 -6.23 10.04
N MET A 369 -24.79 -5.01 10.57
CA MET A 369 -24.75 -4.73 12.01
C MET A 369 -25.92 -5.39 12.77
N GLU A 370 -27.14 -5.32 12.24
CA GLU A 370 -28.33 -5.94 12.85
C GLU A 370 -28.19 -7.48 12.89
N ARG A 371 -27.75 -8.10 11.79
CA ARG A 371 -27.43 -9.54 11.72
C ARG A 371 -26.41 -9.95 12.80
N LEU A 372 -25.35 -9.15 12.99
CA LEU A 372 -24.32 -9.42 13.99
C LEU A 372 -24.79 -9.14 15.43
N LYS A 373 -25.70 -8.19 15.64
CA LYS A 373 -26.32 -7.90 16.95
C LYS A 373 -27.42 -8.90 17.34
N ALA A 374 -28.05 -9.55 16.37
CA ALA A 374 -29.04 -10.61 16.59
C ALA A 374 -28.43 -11.97 17.01
N LEU A 375 -27.11 -12.14 16.93
CA LEU A 375 -26.43 -13.35 17.40
C LEU A 375 -26.45 -13.41 18.94
N PRO A 376 -26.85 -14.53 19.57
CA PRO A 376 -26.81 -14.64 21.01
C PRO A 376 -25.37 -14.53 21.53
N LEU A 377 -25.11 -13.58 22.42
CA LEU A 377 -23.77 -13.40 22.98
C LEU A 377 -23.43 -14.54 23.94
N VAL A 378 -22.61 -15.49 23.48
CA VAL A 378 -22.04 -16.56 24.31
C VAL A 378 -21.23 -15.95 25.45
N ASP A 379 -21.59 -16.23 26.69
CA ASP A 379 -20.86 -15.77 27.87
C ASP A 379 -19.58 -16.60 28.09
N THR A 380 -18.53 -16.25 27.34
CA THR A 380 -17.19 -16.82 27.51
C THR A 380 -16.59 -16.57 28.90
N VAL A 381 -17.10 -15.59 29.67
CA VAL A 381 -16.57 -15.24 31.00
C VAL A 381 -17.16 -16.17 32.05
N GLY A 382 -18.49 -16.31 32.13
CA GLY A 382 -19.15 -17.26 33.01
C GLY A 382 -18.78 -18.72 32.71
N LEU A 383 -18.61 -19.07 31.43
CA LEU A 383 -18.07 -20.39 31.04
C LEU A 383 -16.62 -20.59 31.52
N ALA A 384 -15.77 -19.56 31.48
CA ALA A 384 -14.41 -19.64 32.01
C ALA A 384 -14.37 -19.74 33.55
N VAL A 385 -15.24 -19.03 34.26
CA VAL A 385 -15.38 -19.13 35.73
C VAL A 385 -15.82 -20.53 36.14
N LYS A 386 -16.74 -21.17 35.40
CA LYS A 386 -17.11 -22.58 35.62
C LYS A 386 -15.93 -23.54 35.44
N LEU A 387 -15.06 -23.31 34.46
CA LEU A 387 -13.83 -24.10 34.27
C LEU A 387 -12.84 -23.89 35.42
N ASP A 388 -12.64 -22.66 35.88
CA ASP A 388 -11.74 -22.37 37.01
C ASP A 388 -12.22 -23.02 38.32
N GLY A 389 -13.53 -23.05 38.56
CA GLY A 389 -14.11 -23.82 39.67
C GLY A 389 -13.82 -25.32 39.57
N LEU A 390 -13.82 -25.89 38.36
CA LEU A 390 -13.44 -27.30 38.12
C LEU A 390 -11.93 -27.53 38.28
N VAL A 391 -11.08 -26.57 37.89
CA VAL A 391 -9.61 -26.63 38.11
C VAL A 391 -9.28 -26.64 39.61
N GLN A 392 -10.03 -25.89 40.43
CA GLN A 392 -9.90 -25.92 41.88
C GLN A 392 -10.44 -27.23 42.48
N ALA A 393 -11.62 -27.69 42.04
CA ALA A 393 -12.22 -28.94 42.50
C ALA A 393 -11.38 -30.19 42.17
N ALA A 394 -10.55 -30.16 41.11
CA ALA A 394 -9.70 -31.28 40.71
C ALA A 394 -8.72 -31.79 41.80
N ASP A 395 -8.38 -30.97 42.81
CA ASP A 395 -7.58 -31.41 43.97
C ASP A 395 -8.39 -32.13 45.05
N THR A 396 -9.72 -31.99 45.07
CA THR A 396 -10.62 -32.58 46.08
C THR A 396 -11.48 -33.73 45.54
N LEU A 397 -11.49 -33.95 44.22
CA LEU A 397 -12.14 -35.12 43.62
C LEU A 397 -11.47 -36.45 44.11
N PRO A 398 -12.25 -37.40 44.65
CA PRO A 398 -11.73 -38.70 45.07
C PRO A 398 -11.40 -39.58 43.86
N LEU A 399 -10.24 -40.22 43.88
CA LEU A 399 -9.85 -41.23 42.89
C LEU A 399 -10.50 -42.58 43.22
N VAL A 400 -10.53 -43.49 42.25
CA VAL A 400 -10.90 -44.91 42.50
C VAL A 400 -9.77 -45.62 43.24
N VAL A 401 -9.59 -45.30 44.52
CA VAL A 401 -8.61 -45.94 45.40
C VAL A 401 -9.17 -47.30 45.84
N SER A 402 -8.57 -48.38 45.36
CA SER A 402 -8.98 -49.76 45.69
C SER A 402 -8.49 -50.22 47.08
N GLU A 403 -8.43 -49.32 48.06
CA GLU A 403 -8.08 -49.63 49.45
C GLU A 403 -9.32 -49.96 50.27
N THR A 404 -9.83 -51.16 50.04
CA THR A 404 -10.32 -52.01 51.13
C THR A 404 -9.99 -53.45 50.78
N LEU A 405 -8.80 -53.91 51.18
CA LEU A 405 -8.68 -55.33 51.51
C LEU A 405 -9.74 -55.59 52.58
N PRO A 406 -10.63 -56.59 52.42
CA PRO A 406 -11.51 -56.98 53.50
C PRO A 406 -10.64 -57.31 54.73
N PRO A 407 -10.98 -56.81 55.94
CA PRO A 407 -10.20 -57.11 57.13
C PRO A 407 -10.09 -58.63 57.24
N ALA A 408 -8.85 -59.14 57.26
CA ALA A 408 -8.59 -60.56 57.13
C ALA A 408 -9.40 -61.31 58.19
N ARG A 409 -10.39 -62.10 57.74
CA ARG A 409 -11.26 -62.86 58.64
C ARG A 409 -10.40 -63.90 59.35
N VAL A 410 -9.92 -63.54 60.55
CA VAL A 410 -9.18 -64.43 61.43
C VAL A 410 -10.01 -65.70 61.59
N ALA A 411 -9.53 -66.79 61.01
CA ALA A 411 -10.27 -68.04 60.98
C ALA A 411 -10.33 -68.57 62.41
N ARG A 412 -11.50 -68.44 63.05
CA ARG A 412 -11.75 -69.07 64.35
C ARG A 412 -11.49 -70.57 64.19
N PRO A 413 -10.65 -71.20 65.03
CA PRO A 413 -10.48 -72.64 65.02
C PRO A 413 -11.85 -73.32 65.11
N ARG A 414 -12.18 -74.18 64.15
CA ARG A 414 -13.36 -75.03 64.24
C ARG A 414 -12.99 -76.26 65.06
N GLU A 415 -13.57 -76.33 66.24
CA GLU A 415 -13.37 -77.41 67.19
C GLU A 415 -13.92 -78.73 66.65
N ASP A 416 -13.16 -79.82 66.82
CA ASP A 416 -13.40 -81.11 66.17
C ASP A 416 -14.67 -81.80 66.68
N ARG A 417 -15.52 -82.27 65.76
CA ARG A 417 -16.47 -83.35 66.05
C ARG A 417 -16.30 -84.53 65.10
N ARG A 418 -16.08 -85.68 65.75
CA ARG A 418 -15.72 -87.01 65.25
C ARG A 418 -16.22 -87.33 63.83
N GLY A 419 -15.27 -87.62 62.93
CA GLY A 419 -15.52 -88.16 61.59
C GLY A 419 -14.23 -88.76 61.00
N SER A 420 -14.36 -89.72 60.07
CA SER A 420 -13.24 -90.54 59.56
C SER A 420 -12.13 -89.71 58.92
N ARG A 421 -10.87 -90.04 59.24
CA ARG A 421 -9.69 -89.24 58.84
C ARG A 421 -9.32 -89.41 57.36
N TRP A 422 -9.46 -90.61 56.78
CA TRP A 422 -9.00 -90.88 55.41
C TRP A 422 -9.93 -90.27 54.33
N LEU A 423 -11.25 -90.23 54.60
CA LEU A 423 -12.26 -89.56 53.78
C LEU A 423 -12.19 -88.02 53.81
N ARG A 424 -11.30 -87.44 54.63
CA ARG A 424 -10.88 -86.04 54.56
C ARG A 424 -9.63 -85.89 53.71
N ALA A 425 -8.52 -86.55 54.06
CA ALA A 425 -7.25 -86.44 53.32
C ALA A 425 -7.38 -86.59 51.78
N LEU A 426 -8.15 -87.58 51.30
CA LEU A 426 -8.37 -87.80 49.86
C LEU A 426 -9.22 -86.68 49.19
N ARG A 427 -10.06 -86.00 49.97
CA ARG A 427 -10.94 -84.92 49.54
C ARG A 427 -10.25 -83.56 49.61
N ASP A 428 -9.48 -83.34 50.67
CA ASP A 428 -8.72 -82.12 50.89
C ASP A 428 -7.66 -81.97 49.77
N PHE A 429 -6.96 -83.06 49.42
CA PHE A 429 -6.06 -83.12 48.24
C PHE A 429 -6.79 -82.84 46.91
N TRP A 430 -8.03 -83.32 46.74
CA TRP A 430 -8.82 -83.10 45.52
C TRP A 430 -9.35 -81.66 45.41
N GLU A 431 -9.64 -81.01 46.53
CA GLU A 431 -9.99 -79.59 46.57
C GLU A 431 -8.77 -78.67 46.43
N GLU A 432 -7.59 -79.04 46.96
CA GLU A 432 -6.33 -78.33 46.69
C GLU A 432 -5.94 -78.39 45.20
N MET A 433 -6.07 -79.57 44.58
CA MET A 433 -5.88 -79.76 43.13
C MET A 433 -6.82 -78.86 42.29
N LYS A 434 -8.10 -78.73 42.67
CA LYS A 434 -9.03 -77.79 42.03
C LYS A 434 -8.69 -76.33 42.33
N GLY A 435 -8.24 -76.03 43.54
CA GLY A 435 -7.82 -74.69 43.97
C GLY A 435 -6.67 -74.12 43.13
N LEU A 436 -5.82 -75.01 42.57
CA LEU A 436 -4.69 -74.64 41.72
C LEU A 436 -5.13 -74.21 40.30
N VAL A 437 -6.23 -74.74 39.76
CA VAL A 437 -6.79 -74.35 38.44
C VAL A 437 -7.94 -73.36 38.62
N ARG A 438 -7.64 -72.23 39.26
CA ARG A 438 -8.62 -71.18 39.53
C ARG A 438 -8.82 -70.29 38.31
N ILE A 439 -9.61 -70.77 37.34
CA ILE A 439 -10.12 -69.95 36.23
C ILE A 439 -10.87 -68.76 36.82
N ARG A 440 -10.24 -67.58 36.77
CA ARG A 440 -10.84 -66.31 37.14
C ARG A 440 -10.92 -65.48 35.87
N GLU A 441 -12.11 -65.37 35.33
CA GLU A 441 -12.41 -64.45 34.24
C GLU A 441 -12.34 -63.03 34.81
N ILE A 442 -11.30 -62.27 34.44
CA ILE A 442 -11.03 -60.94 35.02
C ILE A 442 -11.80 -59.88 34.21
N GLU A 443 -13.13 -59.92 34.31
CA GLU A 443 -14.03 -58.89 33.78
C GLU A 443 -14.03 -57.63 34.66
N THR A 444 -12.85 -57.09 34.95
CA THR A 444 -12.66 -55.71 35.44
C THR A 444 -11.34 -55.17 34.89
N HIS A 445 -11.43 -54.43 33.78
CA HIS A 445 -10.26 -53.87 33.10
C HIS A 445 -9.56 -52.81 33.95
N GLU A 446 -8.26 -53.00 34.19
CA GLU A 446 -7.30 -51.96 34.60
C GLU A 446 -7.76 -50.98 35.70
N ALA A 447 -8.36 -51.48 36.78
CA ALA A 447 -8.31 -50.81 38.08
C ALA A 447 -6.87 -50.91 38.65
N ALA A 448 -5.90 -50.39 37.90
CA ALA A 448 -4.49 -50.39 38.28
C ALA A 448 -4.33 -49.66 39.62
N LEU A 449 -3.59 -50.27 40.55
CA LEU A 449 -3.34 -49.71 41.88
C LEU A 449 -2.59 -48.38 41.76
N VAL A 450 -3.35 -47.29 41.71
CA VAL A 450 -2.83 -45.92 41.56
C VAL A 450 -1.98 -45.60 42.78
N SER A 451 -0.66 -45.67 42.63
CA SER A 451 0.24 -45.30 43.72
C SER A 451 0.08 -43.81 44.05
N PRO A 452 0.41 -43.37 45.28
CA PRO A 452 0.25 -41.96 45.66
C PRO A 452 0.93 -40.96 44.71
N ALA A 453 2.04 -41.36 44.08
CA ALA A 453 2.70 -40.58 43.02
C ALA A 453 1.87 -40.52 41.71
N GLN A 454 1.25 -41.62 41.30
CA GLN A 454 0.38 -41.67 40.10
C GLN A 454 -0.91 -40.85 40.31
N ALA A 455 -1.45 -40.83 41.53
CA ALA A 455 -2.62 -40.02 41.87
C ALA A 455 -2.40 -38.52 41.62
N TYR A 456 -1.21 -38.01 41.92
CA TYR A 456 -0.82 -36.64 41.60
C TYR A 456 -0.83 -36.39 40.08
N PHE A 457 -0.20 -37.26 39.29
CA PHE A 457 -0.17 -37.11 37.82
C PHE A 457 -1.57 -37.19 37.18
N LEU A 458 -2.48 -38.02 37.69
CA LEU A 458 -3.87 -38.08 37.20
C LEU A 458 -4.60 -36.74 37.39
N ARG A 459 -4.42 -36.09 38.56
CA ARG A 459 -4.98 -34.76 38.86
C ARG A 459 -4.32 -33.64 38.04
N GLN A 460 -3.00 -33.66 37.87
CA GLN A 460 -2.32 -32.67 37.02
C GLN A 460 -2.74 -32.78 35.55
N ASN A 461 -2.90 -33.99 35.00
CA ASN A 461 -3.40 -34.17 33.64
C ASN A 461 -4.85 -33.66 33.47
N LEU A 462 -5.72 -33.87 34.46
CA LEU A 462 -7.07 -33.30 34.46
C LEU A 462 -7.02 -31.75 34.48
N LYS A 463 -6.21 -31.15 35.35
CA LYS A 463 -6.00 -29.70 35.39
C LYS A 463 -5.46 -29.14 34.08
N LEU A 464 -4.49 -29.81 33.45
CA LEU A 464 -3.95 -29.41 32.15
C LEU A 464 -5.03 -29.41 31.06
N ARG A 465 -5.92 -30.42 31.02
CA ARG A 465 -7.08 -30.43 30.10
C ARG A 465 -8.08 -29.32 30.37
N LEU A 466 -8.42 -29.07 31.63
CA LEU A 466 -9.34 -27.99 32.01
C LEU A 466 -8.78 -26.59 31.70
N LEU A 467 -7.46 -26.40 31.89
CA LEU A 467 -6.76 -25.16 31.52
C LEU A 467 -6.62 -25.01 29.99
N ALA A 468 -6.37 -26.09 29.26
CA ALA A 468 -6.36 -26.08 27.79
C ALA A 468 -7.75 -25.74 27.23
N ALA A 469 -8.82 -26.35 27.76
CA ALA A 469 -10.20 -25.96 27.46
C ALA A 469 -10.46 -24.48 27.76
N ARG A 470 -9.97 -23.93 28.90
CA ARG A 470 -10.11 -22.50 29.21
C ARG A 470 -9.39 -21.62 28.19
N VAL A 471 -8.18 -21.99 27.77
CA VAL A 471 -7.45 -21.26 26.72
C VAL A 471 -8.16 -21.35 25.37
N ALA A 472 -8.66 -22.52 24.97
CA ALA A 472 -9.43 -22.71 23.75
C ALA A 472 -10.74 -21.89 23.74
N LEU A 473 -11.47 -21.87 24.86
CA LEU A 473 -12.67 -21.05 25.06
C LEU A 473 -12.37 -19.55 24.90
N LEU A 474 -11.29 -19.05 25.51
CA LEU A 474 -10.87 -17.65 25.40
C LEU A 474 -10.36 -17.30 23.99
N ALA A 475 -9.74 -18.26 23.31
CA ALA A 475 -9.35 -18.17 21.90
C ALA A 475 -10.52 -18.40 20.91
N ARG A 476 -11.73 -18.72 21.41
CA ARG A 476 -12.94 -19.05 20.64
C ARG A 476 -12.82 -20.29 19.74
N ASP A 477 -11.84 -21.15 20.00
CA ASP A 477 -11.69 -22.44 19.32
C ASP A 477 -12.66 -23.47 19.92
N ALA A 478 -13.84 -23.56 19.33
CA ALA A 478 -14.86 -24.54 19.72
C ALA A 478 -14.51 -25.98 19.33
N ALA A 479 -13.49 -26.25 18.50
CA ALA A 479 -13.04 -27.62 18.24
C ALA A 479 -12.19 -28.10 19.42
N SER A 480 -11.05 -27.44 19.67
CA SER A 480 -10.16 -27.78 20.79
C SER A 480 -10.88 -27.71 22.14
N TYR A 481 -11.80 -26.76 22.34
CA TYR A 481 -12.63 -26.68 23.54
C TYR A 481 -13.45 -27.96 23.79
N ARG A 482 -14.18 -28.43 22.77
CA ARG A 482 -15.03 -29.62 22.92
C ARG A 482 -14.19 -30.88 23.10
N ASP A 483 -13.05 -30.97 22.43
CA ASP A 483 -12.13 -32.11 22.57
C ASP A 483 -11.49 -32.16 23.97
N ASP A 484 -11.03 -31.03 24.52
CA ASP A 484 -10.48 -30.99 25.89
C ASP A 484 -11.54 -31.19 26.98
N VAL A 485 -12.77 -30.64 26.82
CA VAL A 485 -13.89 -30.90 27.73
C VAL A 485 -14.30 -32.37 27.68
N LYS A 486 -14.42 -32.96 26.50
CA LYS A 486 -14.74 -34.39 26.33
C LYS A 486 -13.63 -35.29 26.86
N ALA A 487 -12.36 -34.92 26.67
CA ALA A 487 -11.23 -35.61 27.28
C ALA A 487 -11.28 -35.53 28.82
N ALA A 488 -11.61 -34.37 29.39
CA ALA A 488 -11.78 -34.21 30.84
C ALA A 488 -12.95 -35.05 31.38
N GLN A 489 -14.10 -35.10 30.69
CA GLN A 489 -15.24 -35.96 31.04
C GLN A 489 -14.84 -37.45 31.06
N ALA A 490 -14.12 -37.92 30.02
CA ALA A 490 -13.65 -39.30 29.92
C ALA A 490 -12.58 -39.64 30.98
N TRP A 491 -11.69 -38.68 31.28
CA TRP A 491 -10.64 -38.84 32.31
C TRP A 491 -11.24 -38.95 33.71
N ILE A 492 -12.25 -38.12 34.02
CA ILE A 492 -13.02 -38.25 35.27
C ILE A 492 -13.73 -39.60 35.32
N GLY A 493 -14.45 -39.98 34.27
CA GLY A 493 -15.19 -41.25 34.21
C GLY A 493 -14.32 -42.52 34.28
N LYS A 494 -13.04 -42.48 33.89
CA LYS A 494 -12.13 -43.63 33.99
C LYS A 494 -11.37 -43.72 35.32
N TYR A 495 -11.02 -42.61 35.96
CA TYR A 495 -10.03 -42.59 37.07
C TYR A 495 -10.54 -42.05 38.41
N PHE A 496 -11.74 -41.46 38.46
CA PHE A 496 -12.32 -40.87 39.67
C PHE A 496 -13.60 -41.59 40.10
N ASP A 497 -13.92 -41.59 41.39
CA ASP A 497 -15.07 -42.34 41.90
C ASP A 497 -16.39 -41.68 41.46
N ALA A 498 -17.07 -42.32 40.51
CA ALA A 498 -18.36 -41.92 39.98
C ALA A 498 -19.52 -41.97 41.01
N LYS A 499 -19.34 -42.60 42.18
CA LYS A 499 -20.32 -42.60 43.27
C LYS A 499 -20.22 -41.37 44.16
N ALA A 500 -19.08 -40.68 44.17
CA ALA A 500 -18.86 -39.52 45.01
C ALA A 500 -19.60 -38.28 44.48
N ARG A 501 -20.32 -37.58 45.38
CA ARG A 501 -21.14 -36.41 45.05
C ARG A 501 -20.36 -35.29 44.33
N SER A 502 -19.09 -35.09 44.69
CA SER A 502 -18.21 -34.10 44.04
C SER A 502 -17.89 -34.48 42.59
N THR A 503 -17.59 -35.75 42.31
CA THR A 503 -17.36 -36.28 40.95
C THR A 503 -18.60 -36.14 40.08
N VAL A 504 -19.78 -36.50 40.62
CA VAL A 504 -21.07 -36.36 39.90
C VAL A 504 -21.37 -34.90 39.55
N VAL A 505 -21.17 -33.96 40.48
CA VAL A 505 -21.35 -32.52 40.23
C VAL A 505 -20.34 -32.00 39.20
N ALA A 506 -19.07 -32.43 39.27
CA ALA A 506 -18.05 -32.03 38.31
C ALA A 506 -18.35 -32.54 36.89
N GLN A 507 -18.80 -33.79 36.76
CA GLN A 507 -19.15 -34.40 35.48
C GLN A 507 -20.45 -33.82 34.90
N ALA A 508 -21.45 -33.51 35.74
CA ALA A 508 -22.65 -32.78 35.33
C ALA A 508 -22.33 -31.35 34.85
N THR A 509 -21.43 -30.64 35.54
CA THR A 509 -20.96 -29.31 35.14
C THR A 509 -20.21 -29.39 33.81
N LEU A 510 -19.31 -30.36 33.62
CA LEU A 510 -18.63 -30.58 32.34
C LEU A 510 -19.59 -30.97 31.21
N LYS A 511 -20.71 -31.63 31.51
CA LYS A 511 -21.75 -31.91 30.51
C LYS A 511 -22.47 -30.62 30.08
N GLN A 512 -22.92 -29.80 31.03
CA GLN A 512 -23.50 -28.47 30.74
C GLN A 512 -22.54 -27.57 29.95
N LEU A 513 -21.23 -27.69 30.17
CA LEU A 513 -20.19 -26.98 29.42
C LEU A 513 -20.04 -27.51 27.98
N ALA A 514 -20.12 -28.82 27.76
CA ALA A 514 -20.07 -29.42 26.43
C ALA A 514 -21.35 -29.17 25.59
N ASP A 515 -22.51 -29.15 26.25
CA ASP A 515 -23.82 -28.88 25.63
C ASP A 515 -24.01 -27.37 25.31
N SER A 516 -23.11 -26.49 25.77
CA SER A 516 -23.14 -25.05 25.53
C SER A 516 -22.58 -24.68 24.13
N PRO A 517 -23.28 -23.88 23.31
CA PRO A 517 -22.80 -23.51 21.97
C PRO A 517 -21.64 -22.50 22.03
N VAL A 518 -20.40 -22.98 21.94
CA VAL A 518 -19.18 -22.13 21.97
C VAL A 518 -18.80 -21.54 20.60
N SER A 519 -19.32 -22.09 19.49
CA SER A 519 -19.21 -21.47 18.17
C SER A 519 -20.60 -21.26 17.58
N ILE A 520 -20.85 -20.01 17.17
CA ILE A 520 -21.90 -19.62 16.25
C ILE A 520 -21.21 -19.46 14.88
N VAL A 521 -21.83 -19.96 13.81
CA VAL A 521 -21.37 -19.65 12.44
C VAL A 521 -21.61 -18.16 12.21
N VAL A 522 -20.53 -17.38 12.28
CA VAL A 522 -20.61 -15.92 12.18
C VAL A 522 -20.92 -15.55 10.73
N PRO A 523 -22.00 -14.79 10.45
CA PRO A 523 -22.32 -14.37 9.10
C PRO A 523 -21.24 -13.44 8.55
N ASP A 524 -21.02 -13.50 7.25
CA ASP A 524 -20.12 -12.57 6.58
C ASP A 524 -20.74 -11.18 6.40
N ILE A 525 -19.91 -10.23 5.96
CA ILE A 525 -20.30 -8.85 5.64
C ILE A 525 -20.02 -8.52 4.17
N ASN A 526 -20.15 -9.53 3.29
CA ASN A 526 -19.89 -9.39 1.86
C ASN A 526 -20.90 -8.43 1.19
N ALA A 527 -22.09 -8.23 1.77
CA ALA A 527 -23.04 -7.21 1.33
C ALA A 527 -22.45 -5.79 1.48
N SER A 528 -21.95 -5.45 2.68
CA SER A 528 -21.28 -4.15 2.91
C SER A 528 -20.01 -3.96 2.06
N LEU A 529 -19.15 -4.98 1.96
CA LEU A 529 -17.91 -4.92 1.17
C LEU A 529 -18.16 -4.76 -0.34
N SER A 530 -19.14 -5.48 -0.89
CA SER A 530 -19.51 -5.35 -2.30
C SER A 530 -20.17 -4.00 -2.60
N ALA A 531 -20.98 -3.45 -1.68
CA ALA A 531 -21.55 -2.11 -1.80
C ALA A 531 -20.47 -1.01 -1.85
N VAL A 532 -19.42 -1.08 -1.03
CA VAL A 532 -18.27 -0.15 -1.13
C VAL A 532 -17.56 -0.25 -2.49
N ARG A 533 -17.28 -1.46 -2.95
CA ARG A 533 -16.56 -1.68 -4.22
C ARG A 533 -17.40 -1.24 -5.43
N ALA A 534 -18.72 -1.42 -5.38
CA ALA A 534 -19.64 -0.86 -6.36
C ALA A 534 -19.60 0.68 -6.34
N ALA A 535 -19.63 1.31 -5.17
CA ALA A 535 -19.56 2.78 -5.05
C ALA A 535 -18.24 3.36 -5.59
N ARG A 536 -17.09 2.71 -5.30
CA ARG A 536 -15.78 3.11 -5.84
C ARG A 536 -15.68 2.91 -7.37
N SER A 537 -16.01 1.73 -7.87
CA SER A 537 -15.93 1.43 -9.31
C SER A 537 -16.96 2.18 -10.17
N ALA A 538 -18.02 2.74 -9.57
CA ALA A 538 -18.93 3.68 -10.22
C ALA A 538 -18.39 5.12 -10.31
N ARG A 539 -17.36 5.46 -9.50
CA ARG A 539 -16.66 6.75 -9.52
C ARG A 539 -15.41 6.71 -10.41
N GLU A 540 -14.66 5.61 -10.40
CA GLU A 540 -13.51 5.37 -11.31
C GLU A 540 -13.92 5.32 -12.82
N LYS A 541 -15.22 5.43 -13.13
CA LYS A 541 -15.81 5.47 -14.48
C LYS A 541 -16.52 6.80 -14.81
N ARG A 542 -16.26 7.90 -14.07
CA ARG A 542 -16.97 9.20 -14.14
C ARG A 542 -16.06 10.43 -13.94
#